data_AF-L8PI43-F1
#
_entry.id   AF-L8PI43-F1
#
_cell.length_a   1.000
_cell.length_b   1.000
_cell.length_c   1.000
_cell.angle_alpha   90.00
_cell.angle_beta   90.00
_cell.angle_gamma   90.00
#
_symmetry.space_group_name_H-M   'P 1'
#
loop_
_entity.id
_entity.type
_entity.pdbx_description
1 polymer ?
#
loop_
_entity_poly.entity_id
_entity_poly.type
_entity_poly.pdbx_seq_one_letter_code
_entity_poly.pdbx_strand_id
1 'polypeptide(L)' 'MENSIGLVTALNPHIGYTAATDIAKEALATGRGVAELVLEKGLLPAETLTDLLRPEAVAGSGQVLA' A
#
# COMPACT_ATOMS: atom_id res chain seq x y z
N MET A 1 -4.30 -4.95 11.97
CA MET A 1 -3.01 -5.30 11.35
C MET A 1 -3.23 -5.75 9.89
N GLU A 2 -4.08 -5.05 9.13
CA GLU A 2 -4.62 -5.57 7.86
C GLU A 2 -4.10 -4.83 6.62
N ASN A 3 -3.24 -3.81 6.79
CA ASN A 3 -2.96 -2.83 5.74
C ASN A 3 -1.69 -3.07 4.92
N SER A 4 -0.88 -4.10 5.17
CA SER A 4 0.43 -4.20 4.49
C SER A 4 0.37 -4.89 3.13
N ILE A 5 -0.30 -6.05 3.01
CA ILE A 5 -0.27 -6.84 1.76
C ILE A 5 -1.19 -6.25 0.68
N GLY A 6 -2.40 -5.82 1.06
CA GLY A 6 -3.33 -5.18 0.14
C GLY A 6 -2.77 -3.86 -0.41
N LEU A 7 -2.13 -3.07 0.45
CA LEU A 7 -1.54 -1.79 0.05
C LEU A 7 -0.36 -1.98 -0.90
N VAL A 8 0.56 -2.91 -0.63
CA VAL A 8 1.70 -3.18 -1.53
C VAL A 8 1.23 -3.55 -2.94
N THR A 9 0.16 -4.34 -3.04
CA THR A 9 -0.42 -4.70 -4.34
C THR A 9 -1.03 -3.48 -5.04
N ALA A 10 -1.74 -2.63 -4.30
CA ALA A 10 -2.31 -1.40 -4.81
C ALA A 10 -1.25 -0.38 -5.27
N LEU A 11 -0.03 -0.44 -4.72
CA LEU A 11 1.08 0.45 -5.09
C LEU A 11 1.74 0.10 -6.43
N ASN A 12 1.69 -1.16 -6.87
CA ASN A 12 2.33 -1.61 -8.12
C ASN A 12 2.04 -0.73 -9.36
N PRO A 13 0.78 -0.35 -9.67
CA PRO A 13 0.50 0.51 -10.81
C PRO A 13 1.00 1.96 -10.65
N HIS A 14 1.32 2.40 -9.44
CA HIS A 14 1.70 3.78 -9.15
C HIS A 14 3.22 3.98 -9.05
N ILE A 15 3.93 3.05 -8.41
CA ILE A 15 5.38 3.16 -8.15
C ILE A 15 6.19 2.06 -8.84
N GLY A 16 5.52 1.11 -9.50
CA GLY A 16 6.15 -0.03 -10.14
C GLY A 16 6.43 -1.19 -9.19
N TYR A 17 6.52 -2.40 -9.75
CA TYR A 17 6.70 -3.64 -9.01
C TYR A 17 7.98 -3.66 -8.14
N THR A 18 9.11 -3.19 -8.69
CA THR A 18 10.40 -3.19 -7.97
C THR A 18 10.33 -2.32 -6.72
N ALA A 19 9.86 -1.07 -6.84
CA ALA A 19 9.77 -0.16 -5.71
C ALA A 19 8.77 -0.69 -4.66
N ALA A 20 7.60 -1.15 -5.08
CA ALA A 20 6.61 -1.74 -4.16
C ALA A 20 7.16 -2.97 -3.42
N THR A 21 7.92 -3.82 -4.11
CA THR A 21 8.57 -5.00 -3.52
C THR A 21 9.62 -4.61 -2.48
N ASP A 22 10.43 -3.59 -2.77
CA ASP A 22 11.47 -3.13 -1.84
C ASP A 22 10.86 -2.50 -0.58
N ILE A 23 9.77 -1.73 -0.73
CA ILE A 23 9.00 -1.21 0.41
C ILE A 23 8.44 -2.34 1.26
N ALA A 24 7.86 -3.37 0.63
CA ALA A 24 7.30 -4.51 1.35
C ALA A 24 8.36 -5.25 2.18
N LYS A 25 9.54 -5.46 1.60
CA LYS A 25 10.68 -6.07 2.29
C LYS A 25 11.17 -5.21 3.46
N GLU A 26 11.28 -3.90 3.25
CA GLU A 26 11.72 -2.96 4.28
C GLU A 26 10.71 -2.88 5.44
N ALA A 27 9.42 -2.79 5.13
CA ALA A 27 8.34 -2.84 6.12
C ALA A 27 8.39 -4.11 6.97
N LEU A 28 8.62 -5.27 6.32
CA LEU A 28 8.74 -6.55 7.02
C LEU A 28 10.00 -6.62 7.90
N ALA A 29 11.13 -6.14 7.40
CA ALA A 29 12.41 -6.21 8.11
C ALA A 29 12.47 -5.24 9.31
N THR A 30 11.83 -4.08 9.19
CA THR A 30 11.89 -3.00 10.20
C THR A 30 10.66 -2.97 11.11
N GLY A 31 9.58 -3.65 10.73
CA GLY A 31 8.27 -3.54 11.39
C GLY A 31 7.54 -2.21 11.12
N ARG A 32 8.05 -1.36 10.22
CA ARG A 32 7.45 -0.07 9.87
C ARG A 32 6.27 -0.22 8.91
N GLY A 33 5.44 0.82 8.85
CA GLY A 33 4.27 0.84 7.96
C GLY A 33 4.66 1.07 6.50
N VAL A 34 4.02 0.35 5.57
CA VAL A 34 4.22 0.52 4.12
C VAL A 34 3.91 1.97 3.69
N ALA A 35 2.80 2.55 4.15
CA ALA A 35 2.43 3.93 3.82
C ALA A 35 3.46 4.96 4.30
N GLU A 36 4.00 4.77 5.49
CA GLU A 36 5.05 5.62 6.08
C GLU A 36 6.32 5.62 5.22
N LEU A 37 6.77 4.43 4.81
CA LEU A 37 7.96 4.27 3.97
C LEU A 37 7.79 4.88 2.57
N VAL A 38 6.59 4.79 1.99
CA VAL A 38 6.27 5.40 0.69
C VAL A 38 6.34 6.92 0.77
N LEU A 39 5.82 7.53 1.85
CA LEU A 39 5.90 8.98 2.08
C LEU A 39 7.32 9.45 2.32
N GLU A 40 8.05 8.75 3.18
CA GLU A 40 9.43 9.11 3.52
C GLU A 40 10.33 9.11 2.28
N LYS A 41 10.13 8.14 1.39
CA LYS A 41 10.90 8.04 0.14
C LYS A 41 10.34 8.90 -1.00
N GLY A 42 9.27 9.65 -0.76
CA GLY A 42 8.66 10.54 -1.75
C GLY A 42 8.13 9.82 -2.99
N LEU A 43 7.75 8.54 -2.86
CA LEU A 43 7.31 7.72 -3.99
C LEU A 43 5.88 8.05 -4.42
N LEU A 44 5.04 8.47 -3.46
CA LEU A 44 3.70 8.99 -3.71
C LEU A 44 3.36 10.13 -2.76
N PRO A 45 2.49 11.06 -3.19
CA PRO A 45 1.96 12.09 -2.30
C PRO A 45 0.98 11.49 -1.29
N ALA A 46 0.83 12.17 -0.15
CA ALA A 46 -0.03 11.73 0.94
C ALA A 46 -1.51 11.64 0.55
N GLU A 47 -1.97 12.47 -0.38
CA GLU A 47 -3.34 12.42 -0.91
C GLU A 47 -3.62 11.07 -1.59
N THR A 48 -2.75 10.64 -2.50
CA THR A 48 -2.92 9.36 -3.22
C THR A 48 -2.84 8.17 -2.28
N LEU A 49 -1.94 8.20 -1.30
CA LEU A 49 -1.88 7.17 -0.27
C LEU A 49 -3.15 7.13 0.58
N THR A 50 -3.71 8.29 0.92
CA THR A 50 -4.95 8.37 1.68
C THR A 50 -6.10 7.77 0.89
N ASP A 51 -6.21 8.06 -0.40
CA ASP A 51 -7.20 7.45 -1.29
C ASP A 51 -7.05 5.93 -1.38
N LEU A 52 -5.82 5.43 -1.52
CA LEU A 52 -5.52 4.00 -1.56
C LEU A 52 -5.81 3.27 -0.24
N LEU A 53 -5.79 4.00 0.89
CA LEU A 53 -6.08 3.49 2.22
C LEU A 53 -7.57 3.57 2.58
N ARG A 54 -8.41 4.19 1.74
CA ARG A 54 -9.85 4.25 1.99
C ARG A 54 -10.41 2.82 1.99
N PRO A 55 -11.28 2.46 2.94
CA PRO A 55 -11.83 1.10 3.04
C PRO A 55 -12.54 0.67 1.75
N GLU A 56 -13.12 1.60 0.99
CA GLU A 56 -13.72 1.29 -0.32
C GLU A 56 -12.68 0.93 -1.41
N ALA A 57 -11.42 1.38 -1.27
CA ALA A 57 -10.32 1.08 -2.17
C ALA A 57 -9.49 -0.15 -1.74
N VAL A 58 -9.40 -0.40 -0.42
CA VAL A 58 -8.69 -1.57 0.15
C VAL A 58 -9.57 -2.82 0.14
N ALA A 59 -10.90 -2.68 0.17
CA ALA A 59 -11.85 -3.80 0.15
C ALA A 59 -12.09 -4.36 -1.27
N GLY A 60 -11.04 -4.87 -1.88
CA GLY A 60 -11.11 -5.73 -3.06
C GLY A 60 -11.32 -7.21 -2.74
N SER A 61 -11.88 -7.58 -1.59
CA SER A 61 -12.30 -8.95 -1.22
C SER A 61 -13.24 -8.92 -0.01
N GLY A 62 -14.56 -8.83 -0.24
CA GLY A 62 -15.54 -8.76 0.85
C GLY A 62 -17.04 -8.73 0.46
N GLN A 63 -17.46 -9.64 -0.43
CA GLN A 63 -18.84 -10.12 -0.72
C GLN A 63 -19.77 -9.41 -1.75
N VAL A 64 -20.03 -10.18 -2.81
CA VAL A 64 -21.29 -10.53 -3.52
C VAL A 64 -22.57 -9.71 -3.21
N LEU A 65 -23.12 -9.10 -4.26
CA LEU A 65 -24.56 -9.03 -4.60
C LEU A 65 -24.61 -9.07 -6.15
N ALA A 66 -25.00 -10.16 -6.81
CA ALA A 66 -26.34 -10.75 -6.86
C ALA A 66 -26.32 -12.28 -7.01
#